data_AF-A0A966UWL9-F1
#
_entry.id   AF-A0A966UWL9-F1
#
_cell.length_a   1.000
_cell.length_b   1.000
_cell.length_c   1.000
_cell.angle_alpha   90.00
_cell.angle_beta   90.00
_cell.angle_gamma   90.00
#
_symmetry.space_group_name_H-M   'P 1'
#
loop_
_entity.id
_entity.type
_entity.pdbx_description
1 polymer ?
#
loop_
_entity_poly.entity_id
_entity_poly.type
_entity_poly.pdbx_seq_one_letter_code
_entity_poly.pdbx_strand_id
1 'polypeptide(L)'
;PSTPIALGGSYTASNGTKYTFTNSATALQLVVEGQGAQDLAFAYASGLWDTDPANTAWSKPGGVSAAFKTGDSTAFTNSATVTVDNGGVSPNVVSFSNPSSTAVNIDGGAISATTVTANGAGAVNVSSDLTATAGITLNSGNVTLAKTTVNSGGIIVAGGSLTNSGTTTITAGGLNVTGGAVTSSGSTTISAGGLNVSAGSLAVSGSISAGAVNVTGGTVTGSGSITGSSYSVANATYNVNLNGTNSLTVSGTSTLNGVNTGFSGPVSVTGGNLSLGSSSALGSGALNLSGGSVLTLSSGTLGNSIALGAGGGGVSNSGDVTISGAVTNATGQINQALS
;
A
#
# COMPACT_ATOMS: atom_id res chain seq x y z
N PRO A 1 26.51 -40.51 10.77
CA PRO A 1 25.96 -41.89 10.82
C PRO A 1 27.08 -42.93 11.11
N SER A 2 26.94 -43.71 12.18
CA SER A 2 27.84 -44.84 12.49
C SER A 2 27.48 -46.11 11.70
N THR A 3 26.40 -46.08 10.92
CA THR A 3 25.93 -47.17 10.05
C THR A 3 25.86 -46.73 8.58
N PRO A 4 26.43 -47.50 7.64
CA PRO A 4 26.33 -47.22 6.20
C PRO A 4 24.88 -47.26 5.71
N ILE A 5 24.53 -46.37 4.76
CA ILE A 5 23.23 -46.38 4.08
C ILE A 5 23.29 -47.43 2.97
N ALA A 6 22.44 -48.45 3.03
CA ALA A 6 22.37 -49.48 1.99
C ALA A 6 21.84 -48.92 0.66
N LEU A 7 22.16 -49.58 -0.46
CA LEU A 7 21.57 -49.26 -1.76
C LEU A 7 20.05 -49.51 -1.73
N GLY A 8 19.26 -48.51 -2.13
CA GLY A 8 17.81 -48.44 -1.96
C GLY A 8 17.35 -47.89 -0.60
N GLY A 9 18.28 -47.65 0.33
CA GLY A 9 18.00 -47.16 1.68
C GLY A 9 18.00 -45.64 1.78
N SER A 10 17.38 -45.12 2.85
CA SER A 10 17.41 -43.70 3.19
C SER A 10 17.89 -43.45 4.61
N TYR A 11 18.56 -42.32 4.82
CA TYR A 11 18.93 -41.78 6.13
C TYR A 11 18.41 -40.36 6.28
N THR A 12 17.69 -40.10 7.36
CA THR A 12 17.27 -38.74 7.72
C THR A 12 18.24 -38.19 8.76
N ALA A 13 18.95 -37.13 8.41
CA ALA A 13 19.83 -36.43 9.34
C ALA A 13 19.03 -35.72 10.44
N SER A 14 19.68 -35.36 11.54
CA SER A 14 19.05 -34.61 12.65
C SER A 14 18.50 -33.24 12.22
N ASN A 15 19.02 -32.67 11.13
CA ASN A 15 18.49 -31.45 10.49
C ASN A 15 17.26 -31.71 9.57
N GLY A 16 16.79 -32.97 9.54
CA GLY A 16 15.65 -33.49 8.80
C GLY A 16 15.90 -33.79 7.31
N THR A 17 17.08 -33.48 6.77
CA THR A 17 17.40 -33.80 5.38
C THR A 17 17.46 -35.32 5.19
N LYS A 18 16.67 -35.82 4.25
CA LYS A 18 16.63 -37.24 3.87
C LYS A 18 17.58 -37.48 2.70
N TYR A 19 18.51 -38.39 2.91
CA TYR A 19 19.48 -38.86 1.94
C TYR A 19 19.06 -40.26 1.51
N THR A 20 18.67 -40.44 0.26
CA THR A 20 18.34 -41.76 -0.32
C THR A 20 19.47 -42.19 -1.24
N PHE A 21 20.15 -43.28 -0.91
CA PHE A 21 21.16 -43.86 -1.79
C PHE A 21 20.50 -44.87 -2.71
N THR A 22 20.48 -44.60 -4.02
CA THR A 22 19.78 -45.39 -5.03
C THR A 22 20.67 -45.59 -6.26
N ASN A 23 20.14 -46.21 -7.31
CA ASN A 23 20.81 -46.31 -8.60
C ASN A 23 19.81 -46.10 -9.73
N SER A 24 20.29 -45.50 -10.83
CA SER A 24 19.65 -45.66 -12.13
C SER A 24 20.14 -46.94 -12.79
N ALA A 25 19.68 -47.21 -14.02
CA ALA A 25 20.19 -48.30 -14.84
C ALA A 25 21.70 -48.20 -15.13
N THR A 26 22.31 -47.00 -15.02
CA THR A 26 23.69 -46.74 -15.44
C THR A 26 24.57 -46.07 -14.39
N ALA A 27 24.04 -45.65 -13.24
CA ALA A 27 24.82 -44.94 -12.22
C ALA A 27 24.26 -45.13 -10.80
N LEU A 28 25.14 -45.06 -9.80
CA LEU A 28 24.75 -44.83 -8.42
C LEU A 28 24.31 -43.38 -8.25
N GLN A 29 23.27 -43.15 -7.45
CA GLN A 29 22.68 -41.84 -7.20
C GLN A 29 22.51 -41.62 -5.70
N LEU A 30 22.84 -40.42 -5.23
CA LEU A 30 22.44 -39.94 -3.91
C LEU A 30 21.34 -38.89 -4.13
N VAL A 31 20.11 -39.24 -3.82
CA VAL A 31 18.98 -38.29 -3.83
C VAL A 31 18.95 -37.59 -2.49
N VAL A 32 19.03 -36.26 -2.49
CA VAL A 32 18.96 -35.43 -1.29
C VAL A 32 17.61 -34.71 -1.28
N GLU A 33 16.71 -35.19 -0.43
CA GLU A 33 15.42 -34.58 -0.15
C GLU A 33 15.58 -33.72 1.12
N GLY A 34 15.65 -32.40 0.97
CA GLY A 34 15.59 -31.51 2.13
C GLY A 34 14.28 -31.66 2.90
N GLN A 35 14.24 -31.22 4.16
CA GLN A 35 12.96 -30.78 4.73
C GLN A 35 12.50 -29.65 3.82
N GLY A 36 11.38 -29.80 3.11
CA GLY A 36 10.79 -28.67 2.36
C GLY A 36 10.58 -27.46 3.27
N ALA A 37 10.15 -26.34 2.68
CA ALA A 37 9.81 -25.13 3.43
C ALA A 37 8.93 -25.47 4.66
N GLN A 38 9.36 -25.01 5.83
CA GLN A 38 8.65 -25.20 7.10
C GLN A 38 7.93 -23.92 7.49
N ASP A 39 6.86 -24.06 8.28
CA ASP A 39 6.25 -22.93 8.98
C ASP A 39 6.83 -22.83 10.39
N LEU A 40 7.43 -21.69 10.71
CA LEU A 40 8.19 -21.46 11.93
C LEU A 40 7.61 -20.30 12.73
N ALA A 41 7.50 -20.44 14.05
CA ALA A 41 7.15 -19.35 14.96
C ALA A 41 8.38 -18.87 15.73
N PHE A 42 8.60 -17.56 15.82
CA PHE A 42 9.70 -16.99 16.58
C PHE A 42 9.49 -17.27 18.08
N ALA A 43 10.46 -17.93 18.72
CA ALA A 43 10.25 -18.54 20.02
C ALA A 43 10.65 -17.66 21.22
N TYR A 44 11.37 -16.57 20.99
CA TYR A 44 12.03 -15.79 22.04
C TYR A 44 11.54 -14.34 22.09
N ALA A 45 11.81 -13.67 23.22
CA ALA A 45 11.56 -12.23 23.38
C ALA A 45 12.56 -11.38 22.57
N SER A 46 13.75 -11.91 22.32
CA SER A 46 14.71 -11.33 21.39
C SER A 46 15.61 -12.38 20.77
N GLY A 47 16.19 -12.08 19.60
CA GLY A 47 17.14 -12.98 18.94
C GLY A 47 17.56 -12.53 17.56
N LEU A 48 18.55 -13.24 17.03
CA LEU A 48 19.06 -13.06 15.67
C LEU A 48 18.19 -13.89 14.70
N TRP A 49 17.87 -13.31 13.54
CA TRP A 49 17.28 -14.00 12.41
C TRP A 49 18.34 -14.15 11.32
N ASP A 50 18.88 -15.36 11.23
CA ASP A 50 19.91 -15.76 10.27
C ASP A 50 19.58 -17.15 9.70
N THR A 51 20.49 -17.70 8.89
CA THR A 51 20.40 -19.06 8.35
C THR A 51 21.43 -20.03 8.97
N ASP A 52 22.05 -19.64 10.09
CA ASP A 52 22.99 -20.50 10.80
C ASP A 52 22.23 -21.66 11.45
N PRO A 53 22.53 -22.94 11.12
CA PRO A 53 21.86 -24.09 11.72
C PRO A 53 22.04 -24.19 13.25
N ALA A 54 23.00 -23.49 13.84
CA ALA A 54 23.18 -23.41 15.28
C ALA A 54 22.18 -22.45 15.95
N ASN A 55 21.66 -21.46 15.21
CA ASN A 55 20.69 -20.51 15.74
C ASN A 55 19.29 -21.12 15.71
N THR A 56 18.78 -21.50 16.88
CA THR A 56 17.47 -22.13 17.02
C THR A 56 16.40 -21.17 17.56
N ALA A 57 16.46 -19.90 17.12
CA ALA A 57 15.50 -18.82 17.44
C ALA A 57 14.02 -19.12 17.14
N TRP A 58 13.76 -20.22 16.45
CA TRP A 58 12.46 -20.57 15.90
C TRP A 58 11.92 -21.86 16.50
N SER A 59 10.62 -22.06 16.36
CA SER A 59 9.94 -23.28 16.74
C SER A 59 9.04 -23.78 15.62
N LYS A 60 8.99 -25.09 15.44
CA LYS A 60 8.02 -25.76 14.58
C LYS A 60 6.66 -25.82 15.28
N PRO A 61 5.56 -26.14 14.56
CA PRO A 61 4.30 -26.50 15.19
C PRO A 61 4.53 -27.57 16.27
N GLY A 62 4.01 -27.32 17.48
CA GLY A 62 4.28 -28.15 18.66
C GLY A 62 5.44 -27.70 19.54
N GLY A 63 6.09 -26.56 19.24
CA GLY A 63 7.05 -25.90 20.13
C GLY A 63 8.48 -26.45 20.08
N VAL A 64 8.79 -27.30 19.10
CA VAL A 64 10.13 -27.89 18.95
C VAL A 64 11.08 -26.86 18.34
N SER A 65 12.21 -26.60 18.99
CA SER A 65 13.26 -25.68 18.51
C SER A 65 13.73 -26.04 17.09
N ALA A 66 13.97 -25.01 16.29
CA ALA A 66 14.40 -25.11 14.91
C ALA A 66 15.25 -23.90 14.51
N ALA A 67 16.14 -24.12 13.55
CA ALA A 67 16.82 -23.06 12.82
C ALA A 67 16.02 -22.68 11.57
N PHE A 68 16.06 -21.39 11.22
CA PHE A 68 15.47 -20.89 9.98
C PHE A 68 16.34 -21.25 8.78
N LYS A 69 15.69 -21.58 7.66
CA LYS A 69 16.34 -21.75 6.35
C LYS A 69 15.64 -20.87 5.33
N THR A 70 16.37 -20.45 4.31
CA THR A 70 15.80 -19.76 3.15
C THR A 70 14.62 -20.55 2.57
N GLY A 71 13.51 -19.86 2.35
CA GLY A 71 12.25 -20.45 1.88
C GLY A 71 11.32 -20.92 2.99
N ASP A 72 11.74 -20.98 4.26
CA ASP A 72 10.81 -21.23 5.36
C ASP A 72 9.83 -20.05 5.52
N SER A 73 8.61 -20.33 5.96
CA SER A 73 7.65 -19.33 6.40
C SER A 73 7.89 -18.99 7.86
N THR A 74 7.75 -17.72 8.22
CA THR A 74 7.94 -17.22 9.59
C THR A 74 6.68 -16.58 10.15
N ALA A 75 6.48 -16.76 11.44
CA ALA A 75 5.36 -16.23 12.20
C ALA A 75 5.86 -15.55 13.47
N PHE A 76 5.45 -14.31 13.68
CA PHE A 76 5.64 -13.57 14.91
C PHE A 76 4.31 -13.51 15.67
N THR A 77 4.15 -14.46 16.59
CA THR A 77 2.93 -14.68 17.38
C THR A 77 2.94 -13.99 18.74
N ASN A 78 4.06 -13.40 19.12
CA ASN A 78 4.28 -12.68 20.38
C ASN A 78 5.17 -11.46 20.13
N SER A 79 5.23 -10.56 21.10
CA SER A 79 6.20 -9.47 21.10
C SER A 79 7.63 -10.02 21.03
N ALA A 80 8.45 -9.39 20.20
CA ALA A 80 9.84 -9.80 19.99
C ALA A 80 10.68 -8.61 19.50
N THR A 81 11.97 -8.61 19.84
CA THR A 81 12.98 -7.76 19.20
C THR A 81 13.92 -8.64 18.40
N VAL A 82 13.89 -8.49 17.09
CA VAL A 82 14.55 -9.37 16.13
C VAL A 82 15.58 -8.58 15.35
N THR A 83 16.83 -9.00 15.39
CA THR A 83 17.86 -8.44 14.53
C THR A 83 18.07 -9.39 13.37
N VAL A 84 17.89 -8.92 12.14
CA VAL A 84 18.15 -9.66 10.92
C VAL A 84 19.65 -9.62 10.64
N ASP A 85 20.22 -10.77 10.30
CA ASP A 85 21.63 -10.85 9.91
C ASP A 85 21.96 -9.88 8.77
N ASN A 86 23.19 -9.36 8.75
CA ASN A 86 23.61 -8.37 7.75
C ASN A 86 23.61 -8.94 6.32
N GLY A 87 23.76 -10.25 6.15
CA GLY A 87 23.59 -10.95 4.87
C GLY A 87 22.13 -11.02 4.40
N GLY A 88 21.18 -10.68 5.27
CA GLY A 88 19.76 -10.72 5.02
C GLY A 88 19.18 -12.13 5.12
N VAL A 89 17.85 -12.20 5.01
CA VAL A 89 17.08 -13.44 5.09
C VAL A 89 16.03 -13.48 3.99
N SER A 90 15.65 -14.67 3.55
CA SER A 90 14.70 -14.85 2.46
C SER A 90 13.60 -15.86 2.81
N PRO A 91 12.66 -15.48 3.69
CA PRO A 91 11.51 -16.32 4.02
C PRO A 91 10.55 -16.44 2.83
N ASN A 92 9.76 -17.51 2.78
CA ASN A 92 8.64 -17.55 1.85
C ASN A 92 7.52 -16.63 2.32
N VAL A 93 6.98 -16.86 3.51
CA VAL A 93 5.95 -16.00 4.11
C VAL A 93 6.51 -15.33 5.36
N VAL A 94 6.19 -14.06 5.59
CA VAL A 94 6.33 -13.43 6.91
C VAL A 94 4.94 -13.09 7.41
N SER A 95 4.57 -13.62 8.57
CA SER A 95 3.27 -13.40 9.19
C SER A 95 3.42 -12.76 10.56
N PHE A 96 2.67 -11.69 10.80
CA PHE A 96 2.58 -11.04 12.09
C PHE A 96 1.20 -11.29 12.67
N SER A 97 1.13 -12.05 13.75
CA SER A 97 -0.12 -12.39 14.44
C SER A 97 -0.05 -12.10 15.94
N ASN A 98 0.94 -11.31 16.37
CA ASN A 98 1.12 -10.87 17.74
C ASN A 98 -0.16 -10.23 18.29
N PRO A 99 -0.80 -10.80 19.34
CA PRO A 99 -1.97 -10.21 19.98
C PRO A 99 -1.61 -9.19 21.07
N SER A 100 -0.34 -9.13 21.49
CA SER A 100 0.14 -8.26 22.58
C SER A 100 0.13 -6.79 22.18
N SER A 101 -0.06 -5.90 23.16
CA SER A 101 0.11 -4.44 22.97
C SER A 101 1.56 -4.04 22.75
N THR A 102 2.53 -4.85 23.19
CA THR A 102 3.96 -4.63 22.94
C THR A 102 4.32 -5.07 21.52
N ALA A 103 5.09 -4.23 20.83
CA ALA A 103 5.40 -4.42 19.42
C ALA A 103 6.31 -5.63 19.15
N VAL A 104 6.24 -6.12 17.90
CA VAL A 104 7.34 -6.84 17.25
C VAL A 104 8.24 -5.78 16.62
N ASN A 105 9.51 -5.73 16.99
CA ASN A 105 10.50 -4.82 16.42
C ASN A 105 11.50 -5.63 15.60
N ILE A 106 11.73 -5.25 14.36
CA ILE A 106 12.69 -5.91 13.46
C ILE A 106 13.64 -4.87 12.89
N ASP A 107 14.94 -5.10 13.06
CA ASP A 107 16.02 -4.27 12.54
C ASP A 107 17.14 -5.12 11.91
N GLY A 108 18.21 -4.48 11.43
CA GLY A 108 19.38 -5.16 10.86
C GLY A 108 19.33 -5.25 9.33
N GLY A 109 19.77 -6.39 8.79
CA GLY A 109 19.86 -6.62 7.34
C GLY A 109 18.51 -6.75 6.64
N ALA A 110 18.57 -7.02 5.33
CA ALA A 110 17.39 -7.03 4.46
C ALA A 110 16.53 -8.29 4.61
N ILE A 111 15.22 -8.14 4.41
CA ILE A 111 14.26 -9.24 4.35
C ILE A 111 13.72 -9.32 2.92
N SER A 112 13.86 -10.48 2.27
CA SER A 112 13.28 -10.77 0.96
C SER A 112 12.22 -11.85 1.08
N ALA A 113 10.96 -11.44 1.32
CA ALA A 113 9.83 -12.34 1.50
C ALA A 113 9.06 -12.54 0.18
N THR A 114 8.40 -13.69 0.01
CA THR A 114 7.37 -13.83 -1.03
C THR A 114 6.15 -12.99 -0.68
N THR A 115 5.53 -13.25 0.47
CA THR A 115 4.36 -12.51 0.95
C THR A 115 4.54 -12.07 2.39
N VAL A 116 4.03 -10.89 2.73
CA VAL A 116 3.97 -10.41 4.11
C VAL A 116 2.52 -10.21 4.52
N THR A 117 2.15 -10.70 5.70
CA THR A 117 0.78 -10.57 6.23
C THR A 117 0.78 -10.07 7.67
N ALA A 118 -0.15 -9.18 8.01
CA ALA A 118 -0.40 -8.75 9.37
C ALA A 118 -1.86 -9.01 9.76
N ASN A 119 -2.04 -9.91 10.73
CA ASN A 119 -3.32 -10.41 11.24
C ASN A 119 -3.46 -10.26 12.76
N GLY A 120 -2.40 -9.78 13.44
CA GLY A 120 -2.41 -9.52 14.88
C GLY A 120 -2.91 -8.12 15.22
N ALA A 121 -3.35 -7.91 16.45
CA ALA A 121 -3.70 -6.59 16.96
C ALA A 121 -2.46 -5.77 17.38
N GLY A 122 -1.35 -6.45 17.69
CA GLY A 122 -0.11 -5.85 18.15
C GLY A 122 0.59 -5.02 17.08
N ALA A 123 1.41 -4.08 17.54
CA ALA A 123 2.23 -3.28 16.64
C ALA A 123 3.38 -4.10 16.04
N VAL A 124 3.80 -3.73 14.84
CA VAL A 124 4.95 -4.28 14.12
C VAL A 124 5.76 -3.12 13.59
N ASN A 125 7.05 -3.08 13.91
CA ASN A 125 7.98 -2.05 13.43
C ASN A 125 9.09 -2.76 12.66
N VAL A 126 9.14 -2.56 11.34
CA VAL A 126 10.20 -3.10 10.48
C VAL A 126 11.07 -1.95 9.99
N SER A 127 12.25 -1.82 10.61
CA SER A 127 13.28 -0.86 10.25
C SER A 127 14.23 -1.41 9.18
N SER A 128 14.32 -2.74 9.03
CA SER A 128 15.03 -3.41 7.94
C SER A 128 14.46 -3.04 6.57
N ASP A 129 15.31 -3.12 5.55
CA ASP A 129 14.86 -3.11 4.15
C ASP A 129 13.97 -4.33 3.90
N LEU A 130 12.72 -4.09 3.49
CA LEU A 130 11.76 -5.14 3.20
C LEU A 130 11.47 -5.22 1.69
N THR A 131 11.64 -6.40 1.11
CA THR A 131 11.16 -6.73 -0.23
C THR A 131 10.07 -7.79 -0.13
N ALA A 132 8.89 -7.54 -0.68
CA ALA A 132 7.81 -8.51 -0.84
C ALA A 132 7.58 -8.79 -2.33
N THR A 133 7.81 -10.02 -2.78
CA THR A 133 7.75 -10.31 -4.22
C THR A 133 6.33 -10.52 -4.75
N ALA A 134 5.40 -10.93 -3.89
CA ALA A 134 3.99 -11.22 -4.19
C ALA A 134 3.00 -10.43 -3.33
N GLY A 135 3.47 -9.43 -2.59
CA GLY A 135 2.63 -8.42 -1.96
C GLY A 135 2.63 -8.42 -0.43
N ILE A 136 1.99 -7.39 0.11
CA ILE A 136 1.83 -7.16 1.54
C ILE A 136 0.34 -6.99 1.84
N THR A 137 -0.20 -7.72 2.82
CA THR A 137 -1.60 -7.60 3.26
C THR A 137 -1.70 -7.30 4.75
N LEU A 138 -2.37 -6.22 5.09
CA LEU A 138 -2.68 -5.83 6.47
C LEU A 138 -4.19 -6.00 6.69
N ASN A 139 -4.54 -6.95 7.54
CA ASN A 139 -5.91 -7.18 7.97
C ASN A 139 -6.20 -6.52 9.32
N SER A 140 -5.17 -6.32 10.15
CA SER A 140 -5.26 -5.68 11.46
C SER A 140 -3.91 -5.16 11.96
N GLY A 141 -3.91 -4.59 13.16
CA GLY A 141 -2.70 -4.15 13.85
C GLY A 141 -2.14 -2.83 13.32
N ASN A 142 -1.02 -2.40 13.89
CA ASN A 142 -0.32 -1.19 13.45
C ASN A 142 1.06 -1.57 12.93
N VAL A 143 1.28 -1.44 11.63
CA VAL A 143 2.54 -1.81 10.98
C VAL A 143 3.28 -0.55 10.56
N THR A 144 4.52 -0.39 10.97
CA THR A 144 5.42 0.66 10.50
C THR A 144 6.50 0.03 9.64
N LEU A 145 6.65 0.53 8.40
CA LEU A 145 7.67 0.09 7.45
C LEU A 145 8.57 1.27 7.06
N ALA A 146 9.89 1.09 7.14
CA ALA A 146 10.86 2.13 6.79
C ALA A 146 11.17 2.14 5.29
N LYS A 147 11.79 1.10 4.74
CA LYS A 147 12.11 1.01 3.31
C LYS A 147 11.51 -0.26 2.72
N THR A 148 10.60 -0.09 1.77
CA THR A 148 9.80 -1.19 1.24
C THR A 148 9.86 -1.25 -0.28
N THR A 149 10.07 -2.45 -0.82
CA THR A 149 9.88 -2.74 -2.24
C THR A 149 8.84 -3.84 -2.40
N VAL A 150 7.85 -3.63 -3.26
CA VAL A 150 6.81 -4.61 -3.57
C VAL A 150 6.82 -4.87 -5.07
N ASN A 151 7.23 -6.07 -5.49
CA ASN A 151 7.40 -6.36 -6.92
C ASN A 151 6.06 -6.67 -7.61
N SER A 152 5.15 -7.36 -6.90
CA SER A 152 3.83 -7.75 -7.38
C SER A 152 2.84 -7.84 -6.22
N GLY A 153 1.56 -8.05 -6.51
CA GLY A 153 0.47 -8.16 -5.52
C GLY A 153 0.10 -6.85 -4.81
N GLY A 154 1.00 -5.87 -4.79
CA GLY A 154 0.76 -4.56 -4.20
C GLY A 154 0.75 -4.59 -2.67
N ILE A 155 0.28 -3.49 -2.10
CA ILE A 155 -0.01 -3.37 -0.67
C ILE A 155 -1.52 -3.27 -0.50
N ILE A 156 -2.09 -4.16 0.29
CA ILE A 156 -3.52 -4.16 0.64
C ILE A 156 -3.65 -3.83 2.12
N VAL A 157 -4.39 -2.76 2.42
CA VAL A 157 -4.70 -2.33 3.79
C VAL A 157 -6.20 -2.47 4.01
N ALA A 158 -6.59 -3.69 4.33
CA ALA A 158 -7.98 -4.10 4.57
C ALA A 158 -8.47 -3.75 5.97
N GLY A 159 -7.56 -3.69 6.94
CA GLY A 159 -7.81 -3.22 8.29
C GLY A 159 -6.52 -2.79 8.98
N GLY A 160 -6.62 -2.34 10.24
CA GLY A 160 -5.48 -1.81 10.98
C GLY A 160 -4.92 -0.52 10.39
N SER A 161 -3.64 -0.24 10.67
CA SER A 161 -2.92 0.94 10.18
C SER A 161 -1.57 0.57 9.59
N LEU A 162 -1.24 1.12 8.42
CA LEU A 162 0.11 1.15 7.85
C LEU A 162 0.72 2.53 8.05
N THR A 163 1.92 2.60 8.62
CA THR A 163 2.77 3.80 8.58
C THR A 163 3.94 3.52 7.64
N ASN A 164 3.93 4.15 6.48
CA ASN A 164 5.08 4.17 5.58
C ASN A 164 5.99 5.36 5.97
N SER A 165 7.04 5.07 6.75
CA SER A 165 7.92 6.09 7.30
C SER A 165 9.11 6.47 6.41
N GLY A 166 9.42 5.66 5.39
CA GLY A 166 10.46 5.97 4.41
C GLY A 166 10.06 5.62 2.98
N THR A 167 11.05 5.33 2.13
CA THR A 167 10.81 5.15 0.70
C THR A 167 10.12 3.82 0.44
N THR A 168 8.97 3.87 -0.24
CA THR A 168 8.24 2.69 -0.70
C THR A 168 8.11 2.70 -2.22
N THR A 169 8.51 1.59 -2.85
CA THR A 169 8.34 1.35 -4.29
C THR A 169 7.41 0.17 -4.51
N ILE A 170 6.31 0.39 -5.23
CA ILE A 170 5.36 -0.65 -5.64
C ILE A 170 5.45 -0.78 -7.15
N THR A 171 6.05 -1.86 -7.63
CA THR A 171 6.23 -2.11 -9.06
C THR A 171 4.94 -2.55 -9.73
N ALA A 172 4.13 -3.39 -9.06
CA ALA A 172 2.83 -3.83 -9.54
C ALA A 172 1.84 -4.13 -8.40
N GLY A 173 0.55 -4.15 -8.73
CA GLY A 173 -0.56 -4.42 -7.79
C GLY A 173 -1.12 -3.20 -7.06
N GLY A 174 -0.37 -2.09 -7.02
CA GLY A 174 -0.83 -0.81 -6.47
C GLY A 174 -0.84 -0.73 -4.94
N LEU A 175 -1.25 0.43 -4.42
CA LEU A 175 -1.58 0.64 -3.00
C LEU A 175 -3.09 0.67 -2.87
N ASN A 176 -3.66 -0.32 -2.18
CA ASN A 176 -5.10 -0.53 -2.06
C ASN A 176 -5.54 -0.35 -0.60
N VAL A 177 -6.16 0.78 -0.29
CA VAL A 177 -6.77 1.07 1.01
C VAL A 177 -8.25 0.72 0.92
N THR A 178 -8.59 -0.44 1.49
CA THR A 178 -9.92 -1.05 1.33
C THR A 178 -10.71 -1.10 2.64
N GLY A 179 -10.14 -0.64 3.75
CA GLY A 179 -10.83 -0.54 5.02
C GLY A 179 -9.98 -0.02 6.19
N GLY A 180 -8.65 -0.22 6.14
CA GLY A 180 -7.74 0.30 7.17
C GLY A 180 -7.30 1.74 6.94
N ALA A 181 -6.29 2.16 7.71
CA ALA A 181 -5.67 3.47 7.62
C ALA A 181 -4.24 3.37 7.04
N VAL A 182 -3.85 4.34 6.22
CA VAL A 182 -2.47 4.49 5.76
C VAL A 182 -1.97 5.88 6.10
N THR A 183 -0.80 5.97 6.73
CA THR A 183 -0.03 7.20 6.86
C THR A 183 1.21 7.10 5.98
N SER A 184 1.28 7.90 4.92
CA SER A 184 2.46 8.00 4.06
C SER A 184 3.23 9.27 4.39
N SER A 185 4.22 9.15 5.28
CA SER A 185 5.16 10.23 5.58
C SER A 185 6.42 10.17 4.72
N GLY A 186 6.81 8.99 4.26
CA GLY A 186 7.85 8.82 3.25
C GLY A 186 7.35 8.99 1.81
N SER A 187 8.28 8.94 0.85
CA SER A 187 7.97 8.96 -0.58
C SER A 187 7.48 7.59 -1.05
N THR A 188 6.34 7.55 -1.73
CA THR A 188 5.77 6.34 -2.31
C THR A 188 5.72 6.45 -3.83
N THR A 189 6.32 5.50 -4.55
CA THR A 189 6.23 5.39 -6.00
C THR A 189 5.48 4.14 -6.38
N ILE A 190 4.43 4.28 -7.21
CA ILE A 190 3.59 3.19 -7.70
C ILE A 190 3.70 3.14 -9.23
N SER A 191 4.51 2.20 -9.73
CA SER A 191 4.77 2.06 -11.17
C SER A 191 3.61 1.43 -11.93
N ALA A 192 2.87 0.49 -11.30
CA ALA A 192 1.67 -0.13 -11.87
C ALA A 192 0.65 -0.53 -10.80
N GLY A 193 -0.62 -0.61 -11.18
CA GLY A 193 -1.77 -0.93 -10.31
C GLY A 193 -2.46 0.29 -9.67
N GLY A 194 -1.76 1.41 -9.57
CA GLY A 194 -2.32 2.70 -9.12
C GLY A 194 -2.48 2.83 -7.60
N LEU A 195 -2.97 3.99 -7.18
CA LEU A 195 -3.40 4.28 -5.81
C LEU A 195 -4.92 4.12 -5.75
N ASN A 196 -5.43 3.21 -4.92
CA ASN A 196 -6.84 2.93 -4.79
C ASN A 196 -7.28 3.11 -3.33
N VAL A 197 -8.21 4.02 -3.08
CA VAL A 197 -8.80 4.27 -1.75
C VAL A 197 -10.30 4.10 -1.86
N SER A 198 -10.76 2.85 -1.76
CA SER A 198 -12.18 2.49 -1.89
C SER A 198 -12.94 2.60 -0.58
N ALA A 199 -12.23 2.44 0.54
CA ALA A 199 -12.73 2.72 1.89
C ALA A 199 -11.53 3.09 2.78
N GLY A 200 -11.77 3.27 4.08
CA GLY A 200 -10.72 3.62 5.02
C GLY A 200 -10.16 5.03 4.81
N SER A 201 -8.92 5.25 5.27
CA SER A 201 -8.28 6.55 5.23
C SER A 201 -6.83 6.49 4.75
N LEU A 202 -6.43 7.51 3.99
CA LEU A 202 -5.05 7.75 3.58
C LEU A 202 -4.64 9.16 4.00
N ALA A 203 -3.72 9.26 4.95
CA ALA A 203 -3.07 10.50 5.34
C ALA A 203 -1.72 10.61 4.64
N VAL A 204 -1.48 11.69 3.92
CA VAL A 204 -0.23 11.95 3.19
C VAL A 204 0.45 13.18 3.74
N SER A 205 1.62 13.00 4.33
CA SER A 205 2.53 14.10 4.68
C SER A 205 3.80 14.11 3.83
N GLY A 206 4.10 12.99 3.17
CA GLY A 206 5.15 12.87 2.16
C GLY A 206 4.66 13.16 0.73
N SER A 207 5.18 12.38 -0.23
CA SER A 207 4.78 12.44 -1.63
C SER A 207 4.37 11.07 -2.15
N ILE A 208 3.33 11.02 -2.99
CA ILE A 208 2.92 9.82 -3.70
C ILE A 208 2.95 10.11 -5.20
N SER A 209 3.65 9.28 -5.97
CA SER A 209 3.61 9.25 -7.43
C SER A 209 2.97 7.95 -7.90
N ALA A 210 1.89 8.04 -8.69
CA ALA A 210 1.16 6.88 -9.16
C ALA A 210 0.70 7.04 -10.62
N GLY A 211 0.43 5.90 -11.28
CA GLY A 211 -0.27 5.88 -12.56
C GLY A 211 -1.70 6.43 -12.42
N ALA A 212 -2.67 5.58 -12.12
CA ALA A 212 -4.02 6.04 -11.77
C ALA A 212 -4.15 6.31 -10.27
N VAL A 213 -4.92 7.33 -9.90
CA VAL A 213 -5.33 7.63 -8.53
C VAL A 213 -6.86 7.55 -8.46
N ASN A 214 -7.38 6.56 -7.74
CA ASN A 214 -8.81 6.27 -7.62
C ASN A 214 -9.25 6.37 -6.16
N VAL A 215 -10.20 7.24 -5.85
CA VAL A 215 -10.77 7.39 -4.50
C VAL A 215 -12.29 7.23 -4.62
N THR A 216 -12.82 6.12 -4.12
CA THR A 216 -14.20 5.66 -4.42
C THR A 216 -15.00 5.33 -3.16
N GLY A 217 -14.86 6.14 -2.10
CA GLY A 217 -15.60 5.97 -0.84
C GLY A 217 -14.78 6.25 0.42
N GLY A 218 -13.44 6.27 0.32
CA GLY A 218 -12.57 6.57 1.46
C GLY A 218 -12.25 8.06 1.62
N THR A 219 -11.38 8.34 2.58
CA THR A 219 -10.91 9.70 2.90
C THR A 219 -9.43 9.83 2.61
N VAL A 220 -9.04 10.85 1.84
CA VAL A 220 -7.64 11.21 1.63
C VAL A 220 -7.37 12.57 2.28
N THR A 221 -6.36 12.68 3.12
CA THR A 221 -6.02 13.90 3.87
C THR A 221 -4.53 14.17 3.90
N GLY A 222 -4.14 15.36 4.36
CA GLY A 222 -2.78 15.67 4.78
C GLY A 222 -2.17 16.83 4.00
N SER A 223 -0.99 17.24 4.43
CA SER A 223 -0.25 18.37 3.87
C SER A 223 0.71 18.00 2.75
N GLY A 224 0.84 16.70 2.45
CA GLY A 224 1.69 16.19 1.38
C GLY A 224 1.09 16.40 0.00
N SER A 225 1.59 15.63 -0.97
CA SER A 225 1.10 15.73 -2.35
C SER A 225 0.94 14.38 -3.04
N ILE A 226 0.01 14.33 -3.99
CA ILE A 226 -0.23 13.17 -4.84
C ILE A 226 -0.14 13.58 -6.31
N THR A 227 0.81 13.00 -7.04
CA THR A 227 0.99 13.16 -8.48
C THR A 227 0.50 11.90 -9.20
N GLY A 228 -0.50 12.06 -10.06
CA GLY A 228 -1.16 11.01 -10.82
C GLY A 228 -1.07 11.24 -12.32
N SER A 229 -1.07 10.16 -13.10
CA SER A 229 -1.33 10.18 -14.53
C SER A 229 -2.82 10.34 -14.85
N SER A 230 -3.71 10.07 -13.89
CA SER A 230 -5.13 10.39 -13.91
C SER A 230 -5.69 10.37 -12.49
N TYR A 231 -6.78 11.10 -12.26
CA TYR A 231 -7.48 11.13 -10.98
C TYR A 231 -8.96 10.83 -11.18
N SER A 232 -9.51 9.95 -10.35
CA SER A 232 -10.94 9.65 -10.26
C SER A 232 -11.39 9.71 -8.81
N VAL A 233 -12.33 10.61 -8.50
CA VAL A 233 -12.86 10.82 -7.15
C VAL A 233 -14.39 10.62 -7.17
N ALA A 234 -14.88 9.71 -6.34
CA ALA A 234 -16.30 9.40 -6.23
C ALA A 234 -16.68 9.12 -4.77
N ASN A 235 -17.74 9.77 -4.30
CA ASN A 235 -18.29 9.56 -2.95
C ASN A 235 -17.24 9.71 -1.84
N ALA A 236 -16.33 10.68 -1.97
CA ALA A 236 -15.12 10.75 -1.17
C ALA A 236 -14.78 12.16 -0.69
N THR A 237 -13.97 12.23 0.37
CA THR A 237 -13.35 13.46 0.85
C THR A 237 -11.87 13.44 0.46
N TYR A 238 -11.41 14.47 -0.26
CA TYR A 238 -10.05 14.58 -0.76
C TYR A 238 -9.42 15.92 -0.34
N ASN A 239 -8.57 15.84 0.68
CA ASN A 239 -8.01 16.97 1.42
C ASN A 239 -6.48 16.91 1.39
N VAL A 240 -5.91 16.64 0.22
CA VAL A 240 -4.46 16.66 -0.04
C VAL A 240 -4.21 17.39 -1.35
N ASN A 241 -3.02 17.96 -1.49
CA ASN A 241 -2.66 18.71 -2.68
C ASN A 241 -2.47 17.79 -3.89
N LEU A 242 -3.20 18.08 -4.95
CA LEU A 242 -3.03 17.51 -6.29
C LEU A 242 -1.92 18.26 -7.04
N ASN A 243 -1.21 17.53 -7.90
CA ASN A 243 -0.17 18.08 -8.77
C ASN A 243 -0.30 17.55 -10.20
N GLY A 244 0.25 18.30 -11.15
CA GLY A 244 0.38 17.87 -12.54
C GLY A 244 -0.75 18.34 -13.44
N THR A 245 -0.71 17.87 -14.69
CA THR A 245 -1.50 18.41 -15.80
C THR A 245 -2.56 17.44 -16.31
N ASN A 246 -2.69 16.27 -15.67
CA ASN A 246 -3.59 15.21 -16.11
C ASN A 246 -5.00 15.41 -15.58
N SER A 247 -5.97 14.75 -16.21
CA SER A 247 -7.39 14.96 -15.91
C SER A 247 -7.78 14.46 -14.52
N LEU A 248 -8.68 15.23 -13.89
CA LEU A 248 -9.46 14.83 -12.72
C LEU A 248 -10.92 14.61 -13.13
N THR A 249 -11.44 13.42 -12.86
CA THR A 249 -12.86 13.10 -12.99
C THR A 249 -13.48 13.00 -11.60
N VAL A 250 -14.59 13.70 -11.41
CA VAL A 250 -15.37 13.66 -10.17
C VAL A 250 -16.78 13.13 -10.49
N SER A 251 -17.29 12.28 -9.61
CA SER A 251 -18.67 11.80 -9.65
C SER A 251 -19.23 11.61 -8.23
N GLY A 252 -20.52 11.36 -8.11
CA GLY A 252 -21.19 11.18 -6.82
C GLY A 252 -21.09 12.42 -5.94
N THR A 253 -21.17 12.25 -4.63
CA THR A 253 -21.04 13.36 -3.67
C THR A 253 -19.62 13.40 -3.13
N SER A 254 -18.81 14.35 -3.60
CA SER A 254 -17.39 14.44 -3.25
C SER A 254 -17.01 15.83 -2.74
N THR A 255 -15.97 15.90 -1.91
CA THR A 255 -15.41 17.16 -1.43
C THR A 255 -13.93 17.26 -1.78
N LEU A 256 -13.52 18.40 -2.35
CA LEU A 256 -12.11 18.74 -2.60
C LEU A 256 -11.71 19.92 -1.70
N ASN A 257 -10.79 19.69 -0.76
CA ASN A 257 -10.30 20.73 0.14
C ASN A 257 -8.80 21.05 -0.03
N GLY A 258 -8.08 20.27 -0.84
CA GLY A 258 -6.66 20.52 -1.11
C GLY A 258 -6.40 21.90 -1.74
N VAL A 259 -5.23 22.48 -1.47
CA VAL A 259 -4.78 23.73 -2.10
C VAL A 259 -3.99 23.35 -3.35
N ASN A 260 -4.71 23.18 -4.46
CA ASN A 260 -4.21 22.49 -5.65
C ASN A 260 -3.46 23.42 -6.62
N THR A 261 -2.56 24.27 -6.11
CA THR A 261 -1.84 25.28 -6.91
C THR A 261 -0.87 24.66 -7.94
N GLY A 262 -0.40 23.44 -7.71
CA GLY A 262 0.43 22.67 -8.65
C GLY A 262 -0.36 21.83 -9.66
N PHE A 263 -1.70 21.87 -9.62
CA PHE A 263 -2.58 21.15 -10.53
C PHE A 263 -3.15 22.10 -11.60
N SER A 264 -3.02 21.70 -12.86
CA SER A 264 -3.52 22.46 -14.02
C SER A 264 -4.28 21.62 -15.03
N GLY A 265 -4.49 20.34 -14.73
CA GLY A 265 -5.24 19.44 -15.60
C GLY A 265 -6.74 19.74 -15.62
N PRO A 266 -7.46 19.30 -16.66
CA PRO A 266 -8.90 19.53 -16.75
C PRO A 266 -9.65 18.78 -15.64
N VAL A 267 -10.70 19.40 -15.10
CA VAL A 267 -11.61 18.82 -14.11
C VAL A 267 -12.94 18.54 -14.78
N SER A 268 -13.42 17.31 -14.73
CA SER A 268 -14.74 16.92 -15.25
C SER A 268 -15.61 16.38 -14.14
N VAL A 269 -16.73 17.04 -13.85
CA VAL A 269 -17.77 16.55 -12.94
C VAL A 269 -18.88 15.93 -13.79
N THR A 270 -19.05 14.62 -13.64
CA THR A 270 -19.89 13.79 -14.53
C THR A 270 -21.28 13.49 -13.97
N GLY A 271 -21.56 13.98 -12.75
CA GLY A 271 -22.83 13.86 -12.05
C GLY A 271 -22.63 13.93 -10.53
N GLY A 272 -23.68 14.25 -9.79
CA GLY A 272 -23.64 14.41 -8.33
C GLY A 272 -23.19 15.80 -7.86
N ASN A 273 -22.67 15.88 -6.64
CA ASN A 273 -22.32 17.13 -5.96
C ASN A 273 -20.81 17.19 -5.72
N LEU A 274 -20.14 18.23 -6.22
CA LEU A 274 -18.76 18.54 -5.89
C LEU A 274 -18.72 19.75 -4.97
N SER A 275 -18.31 19.57 -3.71
CA SER A 275 -18.06 20.66 -2.77
C SER A 275 -16.58 21.07 -2.78
N LEU A 276 -16.32 22.37 -2.86
CA LEU A 276 -14.98 22.95 -2.81
C LEU A 276 -14.75 23.63 -1.45
N GLY A 277 -13.67 23.25 -0.77
CA GLY A 277 -13.24 23.91 0.47
C GLY A 277 -12.62 25.28 0.26
N SER A 278 -12.17 25.58 -0.96
CA SER A 278 -11.60 26.88 -1.34
C SER A 278 -11.66 27.10 -2.85
N SER A 279 -11.47 28.34 -3.30
CA SER A 279 -11.32 28.67 -4.73
C SER A 279 -10.09 28.03 -5.39
N SER A 280 -9.10 27.59 -4.61
CA SER A 280 -7.89 26.92 -5.11
C SER A 280 -8.05 25.39 -5.25
N ALA A 281 -9.19 24.83 -4.83
CA ALA A 281 -9.42 23.39 -4.81
C ALA A 281 -9.44 22.73 -6.20
N LEU A 282 -9.63 23.49 -7.27
CA LEU A 282 -9.57 22.99 -8.65
C LEU A 282 -8.23 23.26 -9.35
N GLY A 283 -7.30 23.95 -8.68
CA GLY A 283 -6.10 24.47 -9.33
C GLY A 283 -6.44 25.44 -10.47
N SER A 284 -5.64 25.44 -11.54
CA SER A 284 -5.85 26.31 -12.71
C SER A 284 -6.59 25.63 -13.88
N GLY A 285 -6.97 24.37 -13.71
CA GLY A 285 -7.61 23.56 -14.74
C GLY A 285 -8.97 24.08 -15.19
N ALA A 286 -9.34 23.82 -16.45
CA ALA A 286 -10.71 24.07 -16.92
C ALA A 286 -11.69 23.10 -16.24
N LEU A 287 -12.87 23.60 -15.84
CA LEU A 287 -13.94 22.83 -15.22
C LEU A 287 -15.03 22.52 -16.25
N ASN A 288 -15.37 21.24 -16.39
CA ASN A 288 -16.52 20.78 -17.16
C ASN A 288 -17.58 20.23 -16.19
N LEU A 289 -18.78 20.82 -16.20
CA LEU A 289 -19.93 20.39 -15.41
C LEU A 289 -20.94 19.71 -16.33
N SER A 290 -21.27 18.45 -16.05
CA SER A 290 -22.14 17.63 -16.88
C SER A 290 -23.00 16.70 -16.05
N GLY A 291 -24.01 16.07 -16.67
CA GLY A 291 -24.86 15.08 -15.99
C GLY A 291 -25.72 15.67 -14.86
N GLY A 292 -26.03 16.97 -14.92
CA GLY A 292 -26.78 17.66 -13.86
C GLY A 292 -25.97 17.87 -12.59
N SER A 293 -24.63 17.86 -12.68
CA SER A 293 -23.75 18.05 -11.52
C SER A 293 -23.96 19.40 -10.83
N VAL A 294 -23.83 19.45 -9.52
CA VAL A 294 -23.85 20.69 -8.73
C VAL A 294 -22.46 20.95 -8.16
N LEU A 295 -21.88 22.11 -8.47
CA LEU A 295 -20.69 22.63 -7.81
C LEU A 295 -21.13 23.45 -6.60
N THR A 296 -20.51 23.21 -5.44
CA THR A 296 -20.73 24.00 -4.23
C THR A 296 -19.45 24.71 -3.81
N LEU A 297 -19.53 26.03 -3.64
CA LEU A 297 -18.45 26.85 -3.07
C LEU A 297 -19.08 27.83 -2.07
N SER A 298 -18.55 27.90 -0.86
CA SER A 298 -19.15 28.74 0.19
C SER A 298 -19.02 30.23 -0.10
N SER A 299 -17.85 30.68 -0.57
CA SER A 299 -17.57 32.06 -0.98
C SER A 299 -16.27 32.15 -1.78
N GLY A 300 -16.03 33.30 -2.43
CA GLY A 300 -14.77 33.65 -3.09
C GLY A 300 -14.83 33.68 -4.62
N THR A 301 -13.67 33.81 -5.26
CA THR A 301 -13.57 33.95 -6.72
C THR A 301 -13.12 32.65 -7.37
N LEU A 302 -13.93 32.08 -8.25
CA LEU A 302 -13.56 30.96 -9.11
C LEU A 302 -13.07 31.48 -10.46
N GLY A 303 -11.76 31.36 -10.70
CA GLY A 303 -11.11 31.82 -11.94
C GLY A 303 -11.05 30.77 -13.05
N ASN A 304 -11.43 29.52 -12.76
CA ASN A 304 -11.42 28.44 -13.73
C ASN A 304 -12.40 28.73 -14.87
N SER A 305 -12.02 28.40 -16.11
CA SER A 305 -12.99 28.39 -17.22
C SER A 305 -14.00 27.27 -16.99
N ILE A 306 -15.29 27.55 -17.17
CA ILE A 306 -16.39 26.62 -16.91
C ILE A 306 -17.08 26.28 -18.23
N ALA A 307 -17.15 25.00 -18.54
CA ALA A 307 -17.96 24.45 -19.61
C ALA A 307 -19.18 23.72 -19.02
N LEU A 308 -20.37 24.05 -19.51
CA LEU A 308 -21.61 23.34 -19.21
C LEU A 308 -21.84 22.28 -20.30
N GLY A 309 -21.60 21.03 -19.96
CA GLY A 309 -21.77 19.86 -20.81
C GLY A 309 -23.22 19.38 -20.93
N ALA A 310 -23.40 18.17 -21.46
CA ALA A 310 -24.72 17.55 -21.62
C ALA A 310 -25.42 17.37 -20.27
N GLY A 311 -26.72 17.71 -20.21
CA GLY A 311 -27.48 17.75 -18.96
C GLY A 311 -27.21 18.97 -18.08
N GLY A 312 -26.27 19.83 -18.48
CA GLY A 312 -25.88 21.03 -17.75
C GLY A 312 -25.28 20.72 -16.37
N GLY A 313 -25.26 21.76 -15.54
CA GLY A 313 -24.86 21.70 -14.15
C GLY A 313 -25.22 23.01 -13.45
N GLY A 314 -25.24 22.99 -12.13
CA GLY A 314 -25.54 24.15 -11.30
C GLY A 314 -24.34 24.59 -10.45
N VAL A 315 -24.32 25.85 -10.06
CA VAL A 315 -23.47 26.34 -8.96
C VAL A 315 -24.40 26.66 -7.80
N SER A 316 -24.03 26.21 -6.61
CA SER A 316 -24.70 26.52 -5.35
C SER A 316 -23.70 27.17 -4.40
N ASN A 317 -24.12 28.24 -3.73
CA ASN A 317 -23.28 29.00 -2.82
C ASN A 317 -24.08 29.41 -1.57
N SER A 318 -23.38 29.53 -0.44
CA SER A 318 -23.96 30.01 0.82
C SER A 318 -23.59 31.46 1.13
N GLY A 319 -22.61 32.03 0.42
CA GLY A 319 -22.17 33.42 0.48
C GLY A 319 -21.71 33.91 -0.89
N ASP A 320 -21.10 35.09 -0.96
CA ASP A 320 -20.76 35.73 -2.24
C ASP A 320 -19.72 34.92 -3.02
N VAL A 321 -20.08 34.51 -4.24
CA VAL A 321 -19.21 33.79 -5.17
C VAL A 321 -19.11 34.57 -6.48
N THR A 322 -17.88 34.87 -6.88
CA THR A 322 -17.57 35.52 -8.16
C THR A 322 -17.03 34.50 -9.14
N ILE A 323 -17.64 34.38 -10.32
CA ILE A 323 -17.09 33.60 -11.43
C ILE A 323 -16.37 34.56 -12.37
N SER A 324 -15.04 34.55 -12.36
CA SER A 324 -14.22 35.42 -13.23
C SER A 324 -13.69 34.71 -14.47
N GLY A 325 -13.70 33.36 -14.48
CA GLY A 325 -13.40 32.56 -15.67
C GLY A 325 -14.53 32.62 -16.70
N ALA A 326 -14.21 32.27 -17.96
CA ALA A 326 -15.20 32.21 -19.02
C ALA A 326 -16.22 31.10 -18.74
N VAL A 327 -17.51 31.38 -18.95
CA VAL A 327 -18.59 30.37 -18.88
C VAL A 327 -19.10 30.08 -20.28
N THR A 328 -19.09 28.81 -20.66
CA THR A 328 -19.49 28.33 -21.99
C THR A 328 -20.52 27.22 -21.89
N ASN A 329 -21.35 27.08 -22.92
CA ASN A 329 -22.22 25.92 -23.13
C ASN A 329 -22.00 25.37 -24.56
N ALA A 330 -22.76 24.34 -24.94
CA ALA A 330 -22.68 23.74 -26.28
C ALA A 330 -22.91 24.73 -27.45
N THR A 331 -23.52 25.89 -27.19
CA THR A 331 -23.82 26.92 -28.20
C THR A 331 -22.85 28.12 -28.21
N GLY A 332 -21.88 28.18 -27.27
CA GLY A 332 -20.88 29.25 -27.20
C GLY A 332 -20.69 29.85 -25.80
N GLN A 333 -20.07 31.03 -25.73
CA GLN A 333 -19.94 31.78 -24.47
C GLN A 333 -21.31 32.29 -24.02
N ILE A 334 -21.60 32.09 -22.74
CA ILE A 334 -22.73 32.76 -22.08
C ILE A 334 -22.21 34.15 -21.72
N ASN A 335 -22.71 35.20 -22.39
CA ASN A 335 -22.40 36.59 -22.00
C ASN A 335 -22.86 36.79 -20.55
N GLN A 336 -21.90 36.81 -19.62
CA GLN A 336 -22.18 36.97 -18.20
C GLN A 336 -22.63 38.41 -17.93
N ALA A 337 -23.92 38.60 -17.72
CA ALA A 337 -24.41 39.65 -16.84
C ALA A 337 -24.80 38.95 -15.53
N LEU A 338 -23.87 38.85 -14.59
CA LEU A 338 -24.14 38.36 -13.24
C LEU A 338 -23.67 39.43 -12.26
N SER A 339 -24.64 40.04 -11.58
CA SER A 339 -24.50 40.95 -10.44
C SER A 339 -24.25 40.19 -9.16
#